data_AF-A0A930ARX4-F1
#
_entry.id   AF-A0A930ARX4-F1
#
_cell.length_a   1.000
_cell.length_b   1.000
_cell.length_c   1.000
_cell.angle_alpha   90.00
_cell.angle_beta   90.00
_cell.angle_gamma   90.00
#
_symmetry.space_group_name_H-M   'P 1'
#
loop_
_entity.id
_entity.type
_entity.pdbx_description
1 polymer ?
#
loop_
_entity_poly.entity_id
_entity_poly.type
_entity_poly.pdbx_seq_one_letter_code
_entity_poly.pdbx_strand_id
1 'polypeptide(L)'
;MKKNNLFQRFRYWLDKRMAKGTGSMIRALLFVTIFMILFLASILILFGASDECSPLHALWDSFATAINAEIPSSGDGSLLFIIINGIAAIIGLFFTSILIGIITTGIETKLQRLRNGNADVLENNHTVILGWNDITFAILAEIMESNLNREMQTVVVLDNACEKAEMDDQVRKFIAEKDKERERTAKKNHEVFIPYAKHTQVLCRYGTTVHSSNLENCNIQNCKSIIVNEDDDDETIKVILACSGIINELRMSGIKGKKLPYITAVIHDKKNMNTARLAGGKDLEVICYPELMSRIMANSSRAAGLSHVFTTLFNYEGSDIYYVDKSEIKLSGKRVIASDGSKKHINDLTLYELNQYLTNATIIGGSHGKINNKVEQGRLNDNRWEGMESCLLPTMKSKLVKDVDHFYVLQMDDNPIEVTKNTCTVSCKEVKEKNFSPHTRPDAIIGVSTLLIQVLKELET
;
A
#
# COMPACT_ATOMS: atom_id res chain seq x y z
N MET A 1 30.85 -43.67 3.01
CA MET A 1 30.66 -42.57 2.03
C MET A 1 30.46 -43.17 0.65
N LYS A 2 29.22 -43.24 0.14
CA LYS A 2 28.93 -43.81 -1.19
C LYS A 2 29.52 -42.88 -2.27
N LYS A 3 30.33 -43.42 -3.18
CA LYS A 3 30.90 -42.68 -4.33
C LYS A 3 29.77 -42.02 -5.11
N ASN A 4 29.79 -40.69 -5.21
CA ASN A 4 28.86 -39.94 -6.05
C ASN A 4 29.03 -40.42 -7.49
N ASN A 5 28.02 -41.12 -7.99
CA ASN A 5 28.02 -41.68 -9.33
C ASN A 5 27.99 -40.51 -10.34
N LEU A 6 28.73 -40.60 -11.46
CA LEU A 6 28.76 -39.54 -12.48
C LEU A 6 27.35 -39.13 -12.93
N PHE A 7 26.43 -40.09 -12.97
CA PHE A 7 25.01 -39.89 -13.25
C PHE A 7 24.28 -38.97 -12.25
N GLN A 8 24.61 -39.06 -10.96
CA GLN A 8 24.02 -38.20 -9.93
C GLN A 8 24.50 -36.75 -10.06
N ARG A 9 25.77 -36.54 -10.43
CA ARG A 9 26.32 -35.20 -10.71
C ARG A 9 25.69 -34.59 -11.96
N PHE A 10 25.50 -35.39 -13.02
CA PHE A 10 24.82 -34.94 -14.23
C PHE A 10 23.35 -34.57 -13.97
N ARG A 11 22.61 -35.44 -13.27
CA ARG A 11 21.22 -35.16 -12.89
C ARG A 11 21.12 -33.90 -12.03
N TYR A 12 21.97 -33.76 -11.01
CA TYR A 12 22.00 -32.55 -10.19
C TYR A 12 22.33 -31.28 -10.99
N TRP A 13 23.25 -31.36 -11.96
CA TRP A 13 23.57 -30.26 -12.85
C TRP A 13 22.40 -29.89 -13.77
N LEU A 14 21.68 -30.90 -14.28
CA LEU A 14 20.50 -30.72 -15.12
C LEU A 14 19.35 -30.09 -14.31
N ASP A 15 19.06 -30.64 -13.12
CA ASP A 15 18.04 -30.14 -12.20
C ASP A 15 18.32 -28.67 -11.83
N LYS A 16 19.58 -28.33 -11.53
CA LYS A 16 20.02 -26.95 -11.24
C LYS A 16 19.85 -26.01 -12.44
N ARG A 17 20.00 -26.52 -13.67
CA ARG A 17 19.70 -25.72 -14.88
C ARG A 17 18.19 -25.57 -15.08
N MET A 18 17.41 -26.63 -14.94
CA MET A 18 15.94 -26.59 -15.11
C MET A 18 15.26 -25.70 -14.07
N ALA A 19 15.80 -25.62 -12.85
CA ALA A 19 15.31 -24.76 -11.77
C ALA A 19 15.40 -23.24 -12.05
N LYS A 20 16.12 -22.80 -13.09
CA LYS A 20 16.25 -21.37 -13.45
C LYS A 20 15.03 -20.80 -14.21
N GLY A 21 13.92 -21.53 -14.22
CA GLY A 21 12.65 -21.12 -14.84
C GLY A 21 12.45 -21.65 -16.27
N THR A 22 11.27 -21.35 -16.82
CA THR A 22 10.78 -21.90 -18.10
C THR A 22 11.73 -21.65 -19.27
N GLY A 23 12.37 -20.47 -19.32
CA GLY A 23 13.36 -20.16 -20.37
C GLY A 23 14.61 -21.05 -20.33
N SER A 24 14.95 -21.63 -19.18
CA SER A 24 16.04 -22.60 -19.07
C SER A 24 15.62 -23.99 -19.56
N MET A 25 14.38 -24.40 -19.26
CA MET A 25 13.80 -25.64 -19.77
C MET A 25 13.69 -25.62 -21.30
N ILE A 26 13.24 -24.49 -21.89
CA ILE A 26 13.19 -24.31 -23.35
C ILE A 26 14.59 -24.45 -23.97
N ARG A 27 15.61 -23.82 -23.39
CA ARG A 27 17.00 -23.95 -23.89
C ARG A 27 17.56 -25.36 -23.77
N ALA A 28 17.26 -26.06 -22.68
CA ALA A 28 17.67 -27.45 -22.51
C ALA A 28 17.00 -28.37 -23.54
N LEU A 29 15.71 -28.15 -23.79
CA LEU A 29 14.96 -28.90 -24.80
C LEU A 29 15.50 -28.62 -26.20
N LEU A 30 15.73 -27.35 -26.57
CA LEU A 30 16.36 -26.97 -27.84
C LEU A 30 17.76 -27.60 -28.03
N PHE A 31 18.53 -27.72 -26.95
CA PHE A 31 19.84 -28.37 -27.02
C PHE A 31 19.71 -29.87 -27.29
N VAL A 32 18.80 -30.56 -26.59
CA VAL A 32 18.52 -31.98 -26.81
C VAL A 32 18.04 -32.24 -28.23
N THR A 33 17.32 -31.29 -28.83
CA THR A 33 16.72 -31.47 -30.15
C THR A 33 17.71 -31.26 -31.26
N ILE A 34 18.54 -30.21 -31.17
CA ILE A 34 19.66 -30.02 -32.09
C ILE A 34 20.58 -31.24 -32.04
N PHE A 35 20.87 -31.75 -30.84
CA PHE A 35 21.66 -32.98 -30.68
C PHE A 35 20.99 -34.20 -31.32
N MET A 36 19.68 -34.37 -31.13
CA MET A 36 18.91 -35.48 -31.71
C MET A 36 18.84 -35.41 -33.24
N ILE A 37 18.59 -34.22 -33.81
CA ILE A 37 18.56 -33.99 -35.26
C ILE A 37 19.93 -34.29 -35.86
N LEU A 38 21.02 -33.84 -35.24
CA LEU A 38 22.39 -34.14 -35.67
C LEU A 38 22.70 -35.64 -35.58
N PHE A 39 22.24 -36.31 -34.52
CA PHE A 39 22.42 -37.75 -34.35
C PHE A 39 21.66 -38.54 -35.42
N LEU A 40 20.42 -38.15 -35.70
CA LEU A 40 19.59 -38.79 -36.72
C LEU A 40 20.14 -38.55 -38.12
N ALA A 41 20.53 -37.31 -38.43
CA ALA A 41 21.19 -36.96 -39.69
C ALA A 41 22.49 -37.74 -39.87
N SER A 42 23.28 -37.92 -38.81
CA SER A 42 24.50 -38.74 -38.85
C SER A 42 24.20 -40.22 -39.11
N ILE A 43 23.12 -40.78 -38.55
CA ILE A 43 22.68 -42.16 -38.81
C ILE A 43 22.20 -42.29 -40.25
N LEU A 44 21.45 -41.32 -40.75
CA LEU A 44 20.98 -41.26 -42.14
C LEU A 44 22.14 -41.20 -43.13
N ILE A 45 23.20 -40.42 -42.85
CA ILE A 45 24.40 -40.39 -43.68
C ILE A 45 25.17 -41.72 -43.62
N LEU A 46 25.14 -42.43 -42.49
CA LEU A 46 25.90 -43.68 -42.31
C LEU A 46 25.17 -44.93 -42.87
N PHE A 47 23.84 -44.94 -42.84
CA PHE A 47 23.01 -46.11 -43.22
C PHE A 47 22.05 -45.86 -44.40
N GLY A 48 21.87 -44.60 -44.81
CA GLY A 48 21.10 -44.20 -45.98
C GLY A 48 21.93 -44.34 -47.24
N ALA A 49 21.74 -45.45 -47.94
CA ALA A 49 22.32 -45.70 -49.25
C ALA A 49 21.57 -44.89 -50.32
N SER A 50 22.05 -43.69 -50.61
CA SER A 50 21.86 -43.03 -51.91
C SER A 50 22.96 -42.00 -52.14
N ASP A 51 23.68 -42.18 -53.26
CA ASP A 51 24.60 -41.18 -53.81
C ASP A 51 23.81 -39.87 -54.06
N GLU A 52 24.35 -38.73 -53.63
CA GLU A 52 23.87 -37.34 -53.85
C GLU A 52 23.01 -36.62 -52.78
N CYS A 53 22.99 -37.03 -51.50
CA CYS A 53 22.45 -36.15 -50.44
C CYS A 53 23.53 -35.25 -49.82
N SER A 54 23.46 -33.94 -50.05
CA SER A 54 24.27 -32.94 -49.33
C SER A 54 23.99 -33.02 -47.81
N PRO A 55 25.00 -32.89 -46.93
CA PRO A 55 24.81 -32.95 -45.47
C PRO A 55 23.74 -31.98 -44.93
N LEU A 56 23.53 -30.86 -45.61
CA LEU A 56 22.52 -29.86 -45.25
C LEU A 56 21.10 -30.37 -45.56
N HIS A 57 20.92 -31.12 -46.66
CA HIS A 57 19.63 -31.72 -47.01
C HIS A 57 19.27 -32.83 -46.03
N ALA A 58 20.21 -33.70 -45.67
CA ALA A 58 19.97 -34.74 -44.66
C ALA A 58 19.59 -34.16 -43.29
N LEU A 59 20.18 -33.01 -42.92
CA LEU A 59 19.84 -32.29 -41.70
C LEU A 59 18.44 -31.66 -41.79
N TRP A 60 18.08 -31.07 -42.93
CA TRP A 60 16.75 -30.53 -43.19
C TRP A 60 15.67 -31.62 -43.18
N ASP A 61 15.91 -32.75 -43.83
CA ASP A 61 14.97 -33.87 -43.88
C ASP A 61 14.80 -34.49 -42.49
N SER A 62 15.88 -34.66 -41.74
CA SER A 62 15.82 -35.12 -40.34
C SER A 62 15.03 -34.15 -39.46
N PHE A 63 15.18 -32.84 -39.69
CA PHE A 63 14.44 -31.80 -38.98
C PHE A 63 12.95 -31.79 -39.37
N ALA A 64 12.63 -31.89 -40.66
CA ALA A 64 11.28 -31.94 -41.19
C ALA A 64 10.55 -33.21 -40.72
N THR A 65 11.18 -34.37 -40.78
CA THR A 65 10.64 -35.63 -40.23
C THR A 65 10.43 -35.55 -38.73
N ALA A 66 11.34 -34.91 -37.97
CA ALA A 66 11.18 -34.75 -36.53
C ALA A 66 10.02 -33.81 -36.15
N ILE A 67 9.71 -32.79 -36.96
CA ILE A 67 8.61 -31.85 -36.70
C ILE A 67 7.27 -32.36 -37.24
N ASN A 68 7.25 -32.85 -38.48
CA ASN A 68 6.03 -33.24 -39.18
C ASN A 68 5.65 -34.72 -38.95
N ALA A 69 6.52 -35.50 -38.29
CA ALA A 69 6.38 -36.95 -38.15
C ALA A 69 6.17 -37.67 -39.50
N GLU A 70 6.78 -37.13 -40.56
CA GLU A 70 6.62 -37.63 -41.92
C GLU A 70 7.48 -38.88 -42.13
N ILE A 71 6.82 -40.00 -42.46
CA ILE A 71 7.48 -41.26 -42.77
C ILE A 71 7.59 -41.36 -44.30
N PRO A 72 8.80 -41.51 -44.86
CA PRO A 72 8.98 -41.71 -46.29
C PRO A 72 8.18 -42.92 -46.80
N SER A 73 7.57 -42.80 -47.97
CA SER A 73 6.79 -43.88 -48.57
C SER A 73 7.67 -45.10 -48.88
N SER A 74 7.09 -46.31 -48.81
CA SER A 74 7.80 -47.60 -48.89
C SER A 74 8.51 -47.90 -50.22
N GLY A 75 8.51 -46.96 -51.17
CA GLY A 75 9.20 -47.08 -52.46
C GLY A 75 10.68 -46.69 -52.47
N ASP A 76 11.16 -45.94 -51.46
CA ASP A 76 12.44 -45.21 -51.55
C ASP A 76 13.56 -45.70 -50.60
N GLY A 77 13.52 -46.94 -50.09
CA GLY A 77 14.65 -47.41 -49.27
C GLY A 77 14.61 -48.85 -48.75
N SER A 78 15.73 -49.26 -48.16
CA SER A 78 15.88 -50.53 -47.42
C SER A 78 14.90 -50.61 -46.24
N LEU A 79 14.44 -51.80 -45.86
CA LEU A 79 13.56 -52.03 -44.69
C LEU A 79 14.13 -51.39 -43.41
N LEU A 80 15.46 -51.39 -43.28
CA LEU A 80 16.19 -50.77 -42.17
C LEU A 80 16.01 -49.24 -42.15
N PHE A 81 16.02 -48.58 -43.31
CA PHE A 81 15.79 -47.14 -43.45
C PHE A 81 14.38 -46.74 -43.02
N ILE A 82 13.36 -47.53 -43.38
CA ILE A 82 11.97 -47.30 -42.98
C ILE A 82 11.81 -47.43 -41.45
N ILE A 83 12.45 -48.42 -40.82
CA ILE A 83 12.41 -48.59 -39.36
C ILE A 83 13.08 -47.41 -38.65
N ILE A 84 14.24 -46.95 -39.13
CA ILE A 84 14.95 -45.80 -38.55
C ILE A 84 14.08 -44.53 -38.65
N ASN A 85 13.50 -44.27 -39.82
CA ASN A 85 12.63 -43.10 -40.01
C ASN A 85 11.32 -43.21 -39.22
N GLY A 86 10.78 -44.42 -39.04
CA GLY A 86 9.63 -44.64 -38.16
C GLY A 86 9.94 -44.33 -36.69
N ILE A 87 11.10 -44.79 -36.18
CA ILE A 87 11.58 -44.44 -34.83
C ILE A 87 11.82 -42.93 -34.71
N ALA A 88 12.43 -42.33 -35.73
CA ALA A 88 12.67 -40.88 -35.79
C ALA A 88 11.37 -40.08 -35.69
N ALA A 89 10.35 -40.47 -36.47
CA ALA A 89 9.03 -39.82 -36.48
C ALA A 89 8.34 -39.93 -35.11
N ILE A 90 8.42 -41.09 -34.44
CA ILE A 90 7.88 -41.27 -33.08
C ILE A 90 8.60 -40.36 -32.08
N ILE A 91 9.93 -40.35 -32.09
CA ILE A 91 10.70 -39.48 -31.18
C ILE A 91 10.42 -38.00 -31.48
N GLY A 92 10.32 -37.63 -32.76
CA GLY A 92 9.92 -36.32 -33.23
C GLY A 92 8.55 -35.89 -32.70
N LEU A 93 7.55 -36.77 -32.77
CA LEU A 93 6.21 -36.55 -32.23
C LEU A 93 6.20 -36.33 -30.72
N PHE A 94 6.97 -37.12 -29.96
CA PHE A 94 7.13 -36.88 -28.52
C PHE A 94 7.80 -35.53 -28.26
N PHE A 95 8.83 -35.19 -29.05
CA PHE A 95 9.51 -33.93 -28.92
C PHE A 95 8.61 -32.73 -29.19
N THR A 96 7.90 -32.70 -30.32
CA THR A 96 7.00 -31.59 -30.67
C THR A 96 5.90 -31.42 -29.63
N SER A 97 5.36 -32.53 -29.11
CA SER A 97 4.38 -32.53 -28.02
C SER A 97 4.94 -31.90 -26.74
N ILE A 98 6.16 -32.26 -26.34
CA ILE A 98 6.84 -31.68 -25.16
C ILE A 98 7.15 -30.20 -25.38
N LEU A 99 7.61 -29.82 -26.57
CA LEU A 99 7.93 -28.44 -26.92
C LEU A 99 6.70 -27.55 -26.82
N ILE A 100 5.60 -27.95 -27.47
CA ILE A 100 4.32 -27.23 -27.42
C ILE A 100 3.84 -27.15 -25.97
N GLY A 101 3.94 -28.25 -25.20
CA GLY A 101 3.59 -28.25 -23.78
C GLY A 101 4.34 -27.19 -22.98
N ILE A 102 5.68 -27.14 -23.08
CA ILE A 102 6.49 -26.16 -22.35
C ILE A 102 6.20 -24.72 -22.80
N ILE A 103 6.03 -24.48 -24.11
CA ILE A 103 5.71 -23.16 -24.65
C ILE A 103 4.36 -22.70 -24.11
N THR A 104 3.34 -23.55 -24.19
CA THR A 104 1.99 -23.25 -23.68
C THR A 104 2.02 -22.96 -22.18
N THR A 105 2.67 -23.80 -21.37
CA THR A 105 2.83 -23.54 -19.92
C THR A 105 3.60 -22.24 -19.65
N GLY A 106 4.61 -21.92 -20.45
CA GLY A 106 5.37 -20.67 -20.33
C GLY A 106 4.53 -19.43 -20.63
N ILE A 107 3.72 -19.49 -21.68
CA ILE A 107 2.77 -18.43 -22.05
C ILE A 107 1.70 -18.31 -20.96
N GLU A 108 1.12 -19.42 -20.52
CA GLU A 108 0.10 -19.44 -19.46
C GLU A 108 0.65 -18.86 -18.16
N THR A 109 1.86 -19.22 -17.76
CA THR A 109 2.52 -18.66 -16.56
C THR A 109 2.74 -17.15 -16.70
N LYS A 110 3.17 -16.67 -17.87
CA LYS A 110 3.37 -15.24 -18.11
C LYS A 110 2.03 -14.49 -18.13
N LEU A 111 1.02 -15.07 -18.74
CA LEU A 111 -0.33 -14.52 -18.79
C LEU A 111 -0.96 -14.46 -17.40
N GLN A 112 -0.79 -15.52 -16.60
CA GLN A 112 -1.26 -15.57 -15.21
C GLN A 112 -0.56 -14.52 -14.34
N ARG A 113 0.75 -14.32 -14.51
CA ARG A 113 1.47 -13.23 -13.83
C ARG A 113 0.91 -11.85 -14.18
N LEU A 114 0.60 -11.60 -15.45
CA LEU A 114 -0.03 -10.35 -15.88
C LEU A 114 -1.46 -10.21 -15.35
N ARG A 115 -2.22 -11.31 -15.36
CA ARG A 115 -3.59 -11.40 -14.82
C ARG A 115 -3.62 -11.08 -13.33
N ASN A 116 -2.62 -11.53 -12.57
CA ASN A 116 -2.48 -11.27 -11.14
C ASN A 116 -1.94 -9.86 -10.83
N GLY A 117 -1.55 -9.10 -11.86
CA GLY A 117 -1.04 -7.76 -11.69
C GLY A 117 0.39 -7.71 -11.17
N ASN A 118 1.16 -8.80 -11.25
CA ASN A 118 2.55 -8.89 -10.78
C ASN A 118 3.53 -8.10 -11.67
N ALA A 119 3.05 -7.11 -12.41
CA ALA A 119 3.86 -6.13 -13.09
C ALA A 119 4.12 -4.96 -12.15
N ASP A 120 5.30 -4.36 -12.29
CA ASP A 120 5.73 -3.26 -11.44
C ASP A 120 4.79 -2.06 -11.57
N VAL A 121 4.37 -1.52 -10.43
CA VAL A 121 3.75 -0.21 -10.34
C VAL A 121 4.82 0.84 -10.64
N LEU A 122 4.53 1.75 -11.57
CA LEU A 122 5.47 2.82 -11.96
C LEU A 122 5.08 4.17 -11.35
N GLU A 123 3.95 4.22 -10.65
CA GLU A 123 3.44 5.41 -9.97
C GLU A 123 4.34 5.82 -8.81
N ASN A 124 4.44 7.13 -8.56
CA ASN A 124 5.19 7.69 -7.44
C ASN A 124 4.24 8.53 -6.58
N ASN A 125 4.61 8.73 -5.30
CA ASN A 125 3.78 9.48 -4.34
C ASN A 125 2.36 8.90 -4.14
N HIS A 126 2.16 7.63 -4.46
CA HIS A 126 0.92 6.88 -4.26
C HIS A 126 0.78 6.40 -2.81
N THR A 127 -0.42 5.99 -2.43
CA THR A 127 -0.67 5.30 -1.15
C THR A 127 -0.75 3.80 -1.40
N VAL A 128 -0.13 2.99 -0.56
CA VAL A 128 -0.21 1.53 -0.62
C VAL A 128 -1.05 1.05 0.57
N ILE A 129 -2.04 0.21 0.31
CA ILE A 129 -2.84 -0.48 1.33
C ILE A 129 -2.51 -1.97 1.24
N LEU A 130 -2.13 -2.54 2.38
CA LEU A 130 -1.78 -3.96 2.55
C LEU A 130 -2.84 -4.58 3.45
N GLY A 131 -3.55 -5.58 2.94
CA GLY A 131 -4.74 -6.15 3.59
C GLY A 131 -6.00 -5.95 2.75
N TRP A 132 -6.90 -6.93 2.79
CA TRP A 132 -8.20 -6.89 2.10
C TRP A 132 -9.35 -7.32 3.01
N ASN A 133 -10.05 -6.34 3.57
CA ASN A 133 -11.22 -6.53 4.46
C ASN A 133 -12.20 -5.33 4.36
N ASP A 134 -13.30 -5.35 5.12
CA ASP A 134 -14.30 -4.28 5.12
C ASP A 134 -13.72 -2.90 5.48
N ILE A 135 -12.70 -2.86 6.35
CA ILE A 135 -12.01 -1.63 6.74
C ILE A 135 -11.24 -1.04 5.55
N THR A 136 -10.75 -1.88 4.63
CA THR A 136 -10.06 -1.45 3.41
C THR A 136 -10.96 -0.59 2.52
N PHE A 137 -12.24 -0.94 2.40
CA PHE A 137 -13.22 -0.13 1.66
C PHE A 137 -13.55 1.18 2.38
N ALA A 138 -13.60 1.18 3.71
CA ALA A 138 -13.77 2.40 4.49
C ALA A 138 -12.58 3.36 4.31
N ILE A 139 -11.35 2.84 4.41
CA ILE A 139 -10.11 3.60 4.14
C ILE A 139 -10.14 4.15 2.70
N LEU A 140 -10.55 3.32 1.73
CA LEU A 140 -10.62 3.73 0.34
C LEU A 140 -11.61 4.87 0.12
N ALA A 141 -12.79 4.82 0.75
CA ALA A 141 -13.77 5.92 0.68
C ALA A 141 -13.21 7.24 1.20
N GLU A 142 -12.56 7.21 2.37
CA GLU A 142 -11.96 8.42 2.97
C GLU A 142 -10.81 8.96 2.11
N ILE A 143 -9.96 8.10 1.55
CA ILE A 143 -8.90 8.54 0.62
C ILE A 143 -9.50 9.16 -0.64
N MET A 144 -10.54 8.55 -1.22
CA MET A 144 -11.22 9.06 -2.41
C MET A 144 -11.82 10.45 -2.15
N GLU A 145 -12.44 10.67 -0.98
CA GLU A 145 -12.95 11.99 -0.57
C GLU A 145 -11.80 13.01 -0.44
N SER A 146 -10.73 12.64 0.26
CA SER A 146 -9.58 13.53 0.48
C SER A 146 -8.84 13.96 -0.80
N ASN A 147 -9.03 13.23 -1.89
CA ASN A 147 -8.33 13.46 -3.16
C ASN A 147 -9.10 14.37 -4.12
N LEU A 148 -10.36 14.71 -3.86
CA LEU A 148 -11.19 15.49 -4.79
C LEU A 148 -10.61 16.87 -5.11
N ASN A 149 -9.92 17.47 -4.14
CA ASN A 149 -9.29 18.78 -4.29
C ASN A 149 -7.82 18.68 -4.77
N ARG A 150 -7.36 17.47 -5.13
CA ARG A 150 -6.00 17.18 -5.57
C ARG A 150 -5.98 16.73 -7.03
N GLU A 151 -4.81 16.78 -7.65
CA GLU A 151 -4.58 16.07 -8.91
C GLU A 151 -4.72 14.56 -8.72
N MET A 152 -4.91 13.81 -9.81
CA MET A 152 -5.09 12.37 -9.78
C MET A 152 -4.07 11.67 -8.88
N GLN A 153 -4.54 11.02 -7.82
CA GLN A 153 -3.74 10.23 -6.89
C GLN A 153 -3.97 8.74 -7.15
N THR A 154 -2.92 7.94 -6.95
CA THR A 154 -3.01 6.49 -7.07
C THR A 154 -3.03 5.82 -5.69
N VAL A 155 -3.92 4.84 -5.54
CA VAL A 155 -3.98 3.94 -4.40
C VAL A 155 -3.72 2.53 -4.90
N VAL A 156 -2.70 1.88 -4.38
CA VAL A 156 -2.37 0.48 -4.69
C VAL A 156 -2.87 -0.39 -3.54
N VAL A 157 -3.64 -1.44 -3.85
CA VAL A 157 -4.10 -2.41 -2.86
C VAL A 157 -3.44 -3.75 -3.16
N LEU A 158 -2.76 -4.35 -2.19
CA LEU A 158 -2.10 -5.64 -2.32
C LEU A 158 -2.65 -6.61 -1.28
N ASP A 159 -3.12 -7.76 -1.76
CA ASP A 159 -3.54 -8.86 -0.91
C ASP A 159 -3.60 -10.20 -1.69
N ASN A 160 -3.79 -11.32 -0.99
CA ASN A 160 -3.98 -12.65 -1.58
C ASN A 160 -5.33 -13.31 -1.22
N ALA A 161 -6.25 -12.58 -0.56
CA ALA A 161 -7.58 -13.05 -0.16
C ALA A 161 -8.44 -13.50 -1.35
N CYS A 162 -8.41 -12.75 -2.46
CA CYS A 162 -9.10 -13.13 -3.70
C CYS A 162 -8.28 -12.75 -4.94
N GLU A 163 -8.63 -13.31 -6.11
CA GLU A 163 -7.88 -13.01 -7.34
C GLU A 163 -8.02 -11.53 -7.74
N LYS A 164 -7.00 -10.98 -8.43
CA LYS A 164 -7.01 -9.58 -8.87
C LYS A 164 -8.27 -9.16 -9.62
N ALA A 165 -8.77 -10.02 -10.52
CA ALA A 165 -9.96 -9.71 -11.30
C ALA A 165 -11.21 -9.52 -10.42
N GLU A 166 -11.28 -10.27 -9.31
CA GLU A 166 -12.35 -10.15 -8.33
C GLU A 166 -12.17 -8.88 -7.48
N MET A 167 -10.96 -8.59 -7.00
CA MET A 167 -10.66 -7.32 -6.32
C MET A 167 -11.04 -6.11 -7.20
N ASP A 168 -10.61 -6.11 -8.47
CA ASP A 168 -10.91 -5.04 -9.43
C ASP A 168 -12.43 -4.85 -9.63
N ASP A 169 -13.20 -5.95 -9.66
CA ASP A 169 -14.67 -5.88 -9.79
C ASP A 169 -15.34 -5.36 -8.51
N GLN A 170 -14.90 -5.81 -7.33
CA GLN A 170 -15.40 -5.33 -6.04
C GLN A 170 -15.11 -3.83 -5.86
N VAL A 171 -13.88 -3.37 -6.13
CA VAL A 171 -13.52 -1.94 -6.12
C VAL A 171 -14.41 -1.16 -7.09
N ARG A 172 -14.57 -1.64 -8.33
CA ARG A 172 -15.40 -0.94 -9.34
C ARG A 172 -16.84 -0.78 -8.88
N LYS A 173 -17.44 -1.83 -8.32
CA LYS A 173 -18.81 -1.79 -7.78
C LYS A 173 -18.92 -0.81 -6.62
N PHE A 174 -17.98 -0.89 -5.68
CA PHE A 174 -17.92 0.01 -4.53
C PHE A 174 -17.82 1.49 -4.94
N ILE A 175 -16.90 1.83 -5.85
CA ILE A 175 -16.76 3.19 -6.37
C ILE A 175 -18.05 3.65 -7.06
N ALA A 176 -18.67 2.79 -7.88
CA ALA A 176 -19.91 3.12 -8.57
C ALA A 176 -21.10 3.34 -7.61
N GLU A 177 -21.16 2.62 -6.49
CA GLU A 177 -22.16 2.83 -5.44
C GLU A 177 -21.94 4.15 -4.71
N LYS A 178 -20.68 4.46 -4.37
CA LYS A 178 -20.30 5.73 -3.73
C LYS A 178 -20.51 6.95 -4.62
N ASP A 179 -20.21 6.85 -5.92
CA ASP A 179 -20.50 7.89 -6.89
C ASP A 179 -22.01 8.16 -6.98
N LYS A 180 -22.86 7.12 -6.95
CA LYS A 180 -24.34 7.28 -6.94
C LYS A 180 -24.84 7.95 -5.66
N GLU A 181 -24.28 7.58 -4.51
CA GLU A 181 -24.60 8.21 -3.22
C GLU A 181 -24.28 9.71 -3.27
N ARG A 182 -23.07 10.05 -3.71
CA ARG A 182 -22.61 11.44 -3.86
C ARG A 182 -23.44 12.22 -4.88
N GLU A 183 -23.77 11.64 -6.03
CA GLU A 183 -24.59 12.30 -7.05
C GLU A 183 -25.96 12.71 -6.50
N ARG A 184 -26.56 11.89 -5.62
CA ARG A 184 -27.83 12.22 -4.94
C ARG A 184 -27.66 13.40 -3.99
N THR A 185 -26.58 13.43 -3.20
CA THR A 185 -26.26 14.53 -2.28
C THR A 185 -25.98 15.83 -3.02
N ALA A 186 -25.17 15.78 -4.08
CA ALA A 186 -24.86 16.95 -4.91
C ALA A 186 -26.12 17.54 -5.56
N LYS A 187 -27.04 16.70 -6.06
CA LYS A 187 -28.35 17.16 -6.57
C LYS A 187 -29.20 17.86 -5.51
N LYS A 188 -29.18 17.36 -4.28
CA LYS A 188 -29.90 17.97 -3.15
C LYS A 188 -29.30 19.33 -2.77
N ASN A 189 -27.98 19.44 -2.80
CA ASN A 189 -27.24 20.65 -2.41
C ASN A 189 -27.05 21.65 -3.58
N HIS A 190 -27.49 21.31 -4.80
CA HIS A 190 -27.27 22.09 -6.03
C HIS A 190 -25.78 22.28 -6.38
N GLU A 191 -24.97 21.25 -6.11
CA GLU A 191 -23.53 21.23 -6.34
C GLU A 191 -23.16 20.45 -7.62
N VAL A 192 -21.96 20.72 -8.14
CA VAL A 192 -21.42 19.98 -9.30
C VAL A 192 -20.95 18.60 -8.84
N PHE A 193 -21.53 17.56 -9.42
CA PHE A 193 -21.06 16.19 -9.19
C PHE A 193 -19.75 15.92 -9.95
N ILE A 194 -18.74 15.45 -9.22
CA ILE A 194 -17.45 15.03 -9.75
C ILE A 194 -17.25 13.56 -9.38
N PRO A 195 -17.13 12.64 -10.36
CA PRO A 195 -16.85 11.23 -10.08
C PRO A 195 -15.47 11.04 -9.45
N TYR A 196 -15.36 10.14 -8.47
CA TYR A 196 -14.08 9.86 -7.80
C TYR A 196 -12.99 9.38 -8.76
N ALA A 197 -13.35 8.65 -9.81
CA ALA A 197 -12.41 8.14 -10.83
C ALA A 197 -11.62 9.25 -11.56
N LYS A 198 -12.04 10.52 -11.47
CA LYS A 198 -11.27 11.66 -12.01
C LYS A 198 -10.05 12.02 -11.15
N HIS A 199 -10.12 11.74 -9.85
CA HIS A 199 -9.12 12.18 -8.88
C HIS A 199 -8.43 11.03 -8.14
N THR A 200 -9.00 9.83 -8.18
CA THR A 200 -8.41 8.64 -7.56
C THR A 200 -8.39 7.46 -8.52
N GLN A 201 -7.21 6.90 -8.77
CA GLN A 201 -7.01 5.63 -9.46
C GLN A 201 -6.71 4.54 -8.44
N VAL A 202 -7.46 3.44 -8.46
CA VAL A 202 -7.19 2.28 -7.60
C VAL A 202 -6.59 1.16 -8.43
N LEU A 203 -5.46 0.62 -7.97
CA LEU A 203 -4.72 -0.46 -8.62
C LEU A 203 -4.65 -1.67 -7.69
N CYS A 204 -5.42 -2.72 -7.97
CA CYS A 204 -5.34 -3.97 -7.21
C CYS A 204 -4.17 -4.83 -7.69
N ARG A 205 -3.53 -5.54 -6.75
CA ARG A 205 -2.41 -6.45 -6.95
C ARG A 205 -2.64 -7.72 -6.16
N TYR A 206 -2.39 -8.86 -6.78
CA TYR A 206 -2.54 -10.16 -6.14
C TYR A 206 -1.19 -10.69 -5.66
N GLY A 207 -1.08 -10.93 -4.36
CA GLY A 207 0.09 -11.54 -3.74
C GLY A 207 0.12 -11.30 -2.24
N THR A 208 0.87 -12.15 -1.53
CA THR A 208 1.04 -12.01 -0.08
C THR A 208 1.78 -10.74 0.27
N THR A 209 1.27 -10.02 1.27
CA THR A 209 1.78 -8.75 1.81
C THR A 209 3.14 -8.88 2.51
N VAL A 210 3.48 -10.08 2.98
CA VAL A 210 4.75 -10.39 3.68
C VAL A 210 5.94 -10.55 2.72
N HIS A 211 5.71 -10.85 1.44
CA HIS A 211 6.79 -11.13 0.50
C HIS A 211 7.38 -9.85 -0.11
N SER A 212 8.69 -9.64 0.07
CA SER A 212 9.40 -8.43 -0.41
C SER A 212 9.21 -8.17 -1.90
N SER A 213 9.25 -9.21 -2.75
CA SER A 213 9.04 -9.04 -4.20
C SER A 213 7.66 -8.50 -4.54
N ASN A 214 6.61 -8.84 -3.78
CA ASN A 214 5.27 -8.28 -4.02
C ASN A 214 5.20 -6.82 -3.59
N LEU A 215 5.87 -6.47 -2.48
CA LEU A 215 6.00 -5.09 -2.01
C LEU A 215 6.80 -4.23 -2.99
N GLU A 216 7.90 -4.75 -3.54
CA GLU A 216 8.69 -4.09 -4.59
C GLU A 216 7.87 -3.88 -5.86
N ASN A 217 7.07 -4.87 -6.29
CA ASN A 217 6.15 -4.72 -7.42
C ASN A 217 5.10 -3.62 -7.16
N CYS A 218 4.78 -3.32 -5.91
CA CYS A 218 3.89 -2.21 -5.53
C CYS A 218 4.62 -0.86 -5.42
N ASN A 219 5.91 -0.81 -5.75
CA ASN A 219 6.76 0.38 -5.70
C ASN A 219 6.73 1.09 -4.35
N ILE A 220 6.75 0.32 -3.25
CA ILE A 220 6.72 0.91 -1.90
C ILE A 220 7.91 1.84 -1.65
N GLN A 221 9.01 1.69 -2.39
CA GLN A 221 10.17 2.58 -2.27
C GLN A 221 9.91 4.05 -2.64
N ASN A 222 8.87 4.32 -3.42
CA ASN A 222 8.53 5.66 -3.92
C ASN A 222 7.11 6.09 -3.53
N CYS A 223 6.43 5.31 -2.70
CA CYS A 223 5.10 5.66 -2.21
C CYS A 223 5.19 6.75 -1.13
N LYS A 224 4.07 7.47 -0.94
CA LYS A 224 3.90 8.48 0.10
C LYS A 224 3.70 7.83 1.47
N SER A 225 2.85 6.81 1.52
CA SER A 225 2.44 6.13 2.74
C SER A 225 2.03 4.69 2.46
N ILE A 226 2.20 3.84 3.47
CA ILE A 226 1.84 2.43 3.51
C ILE A 226 0.85 2.27 4.67
N ILE A 227 -0.33 1.70 4.41
CA ILE A 227 -1.34 1.39 5.42
C ILE A 227 -1.40 -0.13 5.52
N VAL A 228 -1.10 -0.67 6.70
CA VAL A 228 -1.15 -2.10 7.00
C VAL A 228 -2.43 -2.37 7.80
N ASN A 229 -3.30 -3.17 7.21
CA ASN A 229 -4.64 -3.42 7.71
C ASN A 229 -5.00 -4.90 7.52
N GLU A 230 -4.18 -5.77 8.13
CA GLU A 230 -4.45 -7.21 8.21
C GLU A 230 -5.38 -7.50 9.40
N ASP A 231 -6.13 -8.60 9.34
CA ASP A 231 -7.03 -8.99 10.44
C ASP A 231 -6.28 -9.54 11.67
N ASP A 232 -5.05 -10.00 11.48
CA ASP A 232 -4.22 -10.62 12.52
C ASP A 232 -2.98 -9.77 12.85
N ASP A 233 -2.71 -9.61 14.15
CA ASP A 233 -1.58 -8.82 14.63
C ASP A 233 -0.22 -9.42 14.25
N ASP A 234 -0.07 -10.76 14.22
CA ASP A 234 1.18 -11.41 13.84
C ASP A 234 1.47 -11.20 12.35
N GLU A 235 0.44 -11.24 11.51
CA GLU A 235 0.55 -10.89 10.09
C GLU A 235 0.90 -9.42 9.90
N THR A 236 0.18 -8.52 10.58
CA THR A 236 0.49 -7.08 10.61
C THR A 236 1.96 -6.83 10.97
N ILE A 237 2.48 -7.47 12.02
CA ILE A 237 3.87 -7.32 12.45
C ILE A 237 4.85 -7.84 11.40
N LYS A 238 4.58 -8.98 10.76
CA LYS A 238 5.42 -9.51 9.66
C LYS A 238 5.47 -8.55 8.47
N VAL A 239 4.33 -7.96 8.10
CA VAL A 239 4.23 -6.98 7.02
C VAL A 239 5.02 -5.72 7.38
N ILE A 240 4.85 -5.20 8.60
CA ILE A 240 5.64 -4.07 9.11
C ILE A 240 7.14 -4.35 9.00
N LEU A 241 7.60 -5.53 9.41
CA LEU A 241 9.02 -5.93 9.30
C LEU A 241 9.50 -5.93 7.84
N ALA A 242 8.71 -6.49 6.93
CA ALA A 242 9.04 -6.54 5.50
C ALA A 242 9.15 -5.14 4.89
N CYS A 243 8.17 -4.27 5.13
CA CYS A 243 8.19 -2.87 4.70
C CYS A 243 9.37 -2.10 5.30
N SER A 244 9.62 -2.28 6.60
CA SER A 244 10.71 -1.60 7.31
C SER A 244 12.08 -2.04 6.82
N GLY A 245 12.24 -3.30 6.42
CA GLY A 245 13.44 -3.81 5.76
C GLY A 245 13.76 -3.02 4.48
N ILE A 246 12.77 -2.89 3.59
CA ILE A 246 12.91 -2.15 2.33
C ILE A 246 13.18 -0.65 2.57
N ILE A 247 12.47 -0.03 3.52
CA ILE A 247 12.71 1.38 3.89
C ILE A 247 14.12 1.58 4.45
N ASN A 248 14.65 0.62 5.21
CA ASN A 248 16.00 0.68 5.75
C ASN A 248 17.07 0.55 4.66
N GLU A 249 16.86 -0.32 3.67
CA GLU A 249 17.73 -0.41 2.50
C GLU A 249 17.79 0.92 1.74
N LEU A 250 16.65 1.57 1.54
CA LEU A 250 16.58 2.91 0.95
C LEU A 250 17.32 3.95 1.76
N ARG A 251 17.24 3.89 3.09
CA ARG A 251 17.99 4.77 3.99
C ARG A 251 19.50 4.57 3.84
N MET A 252 19.95 3.32 3.80
CA MET A 252 21.37 2.95 3.65
C MET A 252 21.93 3.30 2.27
N SER A 253 21.08 3.33 1.24
CA SER A 253 21.48 3.74 -0.13
C SER A 253 21.96 5.20 -0.22
N GLY A 254 21.68 6.02 0.80
CA GLY A 254 22.30 7.35 0.94
C GLY A 254 21.76 8.42 -0.02
N ILE A 255 20.61 8.20 -0.66
CA ILE A 255 19.97 9.20 -1.53
C ILE A 255 19.53 10.40 -0.68
N LYS A 256 20.36 11.44 -0.66
CA LYS A 256 20.08 12.68 0.08
C LYS A 256 18.81 13.35 -0.46
N GLY A 257 17.90 13.71 0.45
CA GLY A 257 16.68 14.46 0.13
C GLY A 257 15.46 13.60 -0.25
N LYS A 258 15.58 12.28 -0.34
CA LYS A 258 14.41 11.41 -0.58
C LYS A 258 13.56 11.31 0.68
N LYS A 259 12.28 11.69 0.59
CA LYS A 259 11.30 11.46 1.66
C LYS A 259 11.01 9.95 1.72
N LEU A 260 11.25 9.34 2.87
CA LEU A 260 10.96 7.92 3.07
C LEU A 260 9.44 7.73 3.28
N PRO A 261 8.88 6.61 2.80
CA PRO A 261 7.50 6.24 3.08
C PRO A 261 7.24 6.14 4.59
N TYR A 262 6.01 6.42 4.97
CA TYR A 262 5.53 6.23 6.33
C TYR A 262 4.55 5.05 6.40
N ILE A 263 4.66 4.24 7.45
CA ILE A 263 3.81 3.08 7.70
C ILE A 263 2.79 3.47 8.77
N THR A 264 1.52 3.19 8.53
CA THR A 264 0.48 3.21 9.57
C THR A 264 -0.08 1.80 9.68
N ALA A 265 -0.18 1.26 10.89
CA ALA A 265 -0.73 -0.08 11.10
C ALA A 265 -1.78 -0.09 12.21
N VAL A 266 -2.78 -0.95 12.04
CA VAL A 266 -3.79 -1.22 13.08
C VAL A 266 -3.36 -2.45 13.88
N ILE A 267 -3.47 -2.38 15.20
CA ILE A 267 -3.22 -3.50 16.11
C ILE A 267 -4.47 -3.73 16.98
N HIS A 268 -4.88 -4.98 17.10
CA HIS A 268 -6.09 -5.42 17.78
C HIS A 268 -5.85 -5.87 19.23
N ASP A 269 -4.64 -6.30 19.61
CA ASP A 269 -4.26 -6.54 21.01
C ASP A 269 -3.18 -5.54 21.47
N LYS A 270 -3.49 -4.79 22.54
CA LYS A 270 -2.55 -3.85 23.18
C LYS A 270 -1.21 -4.49 23.56
N LYS A 271 -1.17 -5.80 23.84
CA LYS A 271 0.07 -6.53 24.12
C LYS A 271 1.04 -6.55 22.94
N ASN A 272 0.52 -6.56 21.72
CA ASN A 272 1.29 -6.63 20.48
C ASN A 272 1.79 -5.25 20.02
N MET A 273 1.25 -4.17 20.57
CA MET A 273 1.60 -2.80 20.20
C MET A 273 3.10 -2.50 20.34
N ASN A 274 3.74 -2.98 21.42
CA ASN A 274 5.18 -2.79 21.60
C ASN A 274 5.98 -3.57 20.55
N THR A 275 5.60 -4.81 20.27
CA THR A 275 6.23 -5.64 19.23
C THR A 275 6.15 -4.98 17.86
N ALA A 276 4.98 -4.42 17.50
CA ALA A 276 4.80 -3.64 16.29
C ALA A 276 5.72 -2.41 16.25
N ARG A 277 5.81 -1.65 17.35
CA ARG A 277 6.74 -0.51 17.46
C ARG A 277 8.21 -0.92 17.34
N LEU A 278 8.62 -2.07 17.89
CA LEU A 278 9.96 -2.61 17.69
C LEU A 278 10.23 -2.97 16.23
N ALA A 279 9.24 -3.54 15.55
CA ALA A 279 9.34 -3.94 14.14
C ALA A 279 9.46 -2.74 13.19
N GLY A 280 8.62 -1.72 13.38
CA GLY A 280 8.56 -0.56 12.49
C GLY A 280 9.49 0.60 12.84
N GLY A 281 9.91 0.68 14.11
CA GLY A 281 10.71 1.81 14.60
C GLY A 281 10.02 3.16 14.38
N LYS A 282 10.76 4.15 13.90
CA LYS A 282 10.28 5.53 13.74
C LYS A 282 9.38 5.77 12.52
N ASP A 283 9.39 4.84 11.57
CA ASP A 283 8.65 4.99 10.32
C ASP A 283 7.22 4.45 10.44
N LEU A 284 6.84 3.96 11.63
CA LEU A 284 5.54 3.38 11.93
C LEU A 284 4.73 4.25 12.92
N GLU A 285 3.46 4.51 12.59
CA GLU A 285 2.43 4.83 13.58
C GLU A 285 1.59 3.57 13.85
N VAL A 286 1.32 3.29 15.13
CA VAL A 286 0.49 2.16 15.52
C VAL A 286 -0.81 2.66 16.13
N ILE A 287 -1.93 2.28 15.51
CA ILE A 287 -3.27 2.54 16.03
C ILE A 287 -3.74 1.30 16.79
N CYS A 288 -3.85 1.41 18.11
CA CYS A 288 -4.44 0.36 18.94
C CYS A 288 -5.96 0.48 18.89
N TYR A 289 -6.62 -0.38 18.11
CA TYR A 289 -8.05 -0.29 17.85
C TYR A 289 -8.90 -0.31 19.13
N PRO A 290 -8.69 -1.25 20.09
CA PRO A 290 -9.52 -1.29 21.30
C PRO A 290 -9.35 -0.06 22.19
N GLU A 291 -8.16 0.52 22.25
CA GLU A 291 -7.88 1.71 23.09
C GLU A 291 -8.49 2.97 22.51
N LEU A 292 -8.42 3.14 21.19
CA LEU A 292 -9.07 4.26 20.51
C LEU A 292 -10.59 4.15 20.65
N MET A 293 -11.14 2.97 20.35
CA MET A 293 -12.58 2.80 20.28
C MET A 293 -13.23 2.80 21.68
N SER A 294 -12.54 2.32 22.71
CA SER A 294 -13.05 2.40 24.09
C SER A 294 -13.21 3.85 24.56
N ARG A 295 -12.25 4.71 24.23
CA ARG A 295 -12.29 6.15 24.57
C ARG A 295 -13.40 6.88 23.83
N ILE A 296 -13.61 6.57 22.56
CA ILE A 296 -14.70 7.15 21.77
C ILE A 296 -16.05 6.75 22.37
N MET A 297 -16.23 5.47 22.69
CA MET A 297 -17.48 4.95 23.28
C MET A 297 -17.75 5.55 24.66
N ALA A 298 -16.76 5.55 25.56
CA ALA A 298 -16.90 6.09 26.91
C ALA A 298 -17.20 7.60 26.92
N ASN A 299 -16.54 8.38 26.04
CA ASN A 299 -16.84 9.81 25.94
C ASN A 299 -18.21 10.06 25.31
N SER A 300 -18.59 9.28 24.31
CA SER A 300 -19.91 9.39 23.66
C SER A 300 -21.07 9.04 24.60
N SER A 301 -20.87 8.12 25.57
CA SER A 301 -21.89 7.82 26.57
C SER A 301 -22.01 8.94 27.62
N ARG A 302 -20.90 9.55 28.02
CA ARG A 302 -20.85 10.64 29.02
C ARG A 302 -21.57 11.91 28.55
N ALA A 303 -21.41 12.28 27.27
CA ALA A 303 -22.02 13.49 26.73
C ALA A 303 -22.73 13.23 25.40
N ALA A 304 -24.06 13.44 25.42
CA ALA A 304 -24.88 13.39 24.23
C ALA A 304 -24.38 14.38 23.17
N GLY A 305 -24.25 13.91 21.93
CA GLY A 305 -23.74 14.71 20.81
C GLY A 305 -22.24 14.56 20.55
N LEU A 306 -21.43 14.05 21.50
CA LEU A 306 -20.00 13.82 21.24
C LEU A 306 -19.77 12.76 20.15
N SER A 307 -20.65 11.78 20.01
CA SER A 307 -20.59 10.83 18.90
C SER A 307 -20.63 11.53 17.54
N HIS A 308 -21.51 12.53 17.38
CA HIS A 308 -21.61 13.31 16.15
C HIS A 308 -20.36 14.18 15.92
N VAL A 309 -19.77 14.72 16.98
CA VAL A 309 -18.49 15.45 16.91
C VAL A 309 -17.37 14.52 16.45
N PHE A 310 -17.24 13.32 17.02
CA PHE A 310 -16.24 12.34 16.59
C PHE A 310 -16.46 11.93 15.13
N THR A 311 -17.69 11.65 14.71
CA THR A 311 -17.99 11.34 13.30
C THR A 311 -17.59 12.49 12.37
N THR A 312 -17.88 13.74 12.75
CA THR A 312 -17.51 14.90 11.93
C THR A 312 -16.00 15.09 11.86
N LEU A 313 -15.26 14.79 12.95
CA LEU A 313 -13.80 14.93 12.99
C LEU A 313 -13.04 13.79 12.30
N PHE A 314 -13.65 12.62 12.15
CA PHE A 314 -13.02 11.44 11.54
C PHE A 314 -13.42 11.20 10.08
N ASN A 315 -14.44 11.91 9.58
CA ASN A 315 -14.81 11.89 8.18
C ASN A 315 -14.12 13.05 7.46
N TYR A 316 -13.59 12.82 6.26
CA TYR A 316 -13.05 13.90 5.41
C TYR A 316 -14.13 14.86 4.86
N GLU A 317 -15.40 14.51 4.99
CA GLU A 317 -16.49 15.43 4.63
C GLU A 317 -16.66 16.52 5.70
N GLY A 318 -16.42 17.77 5.33
CA GLY A 318 -16.72 18.91 6.19
C GLY A 318 -15.47 19.61 6.68
N SER A 319 -15.14 19.49 7.97
CA SER A 319 -13.99 20.19 8.59
C SER A 319 -13.01 19.23 9.22
N ASP A 320 -11.76 19.29 8.77
CA ASP A 320 -10.69 18.38 9.17
C ASP A 320 -9.63 19.08 10.01
N ILE A 321 -8.77 18.25 10.63
CA ILE A 321 -7.60 18.70 11.37
C ILE A 321 -6.36 18.68 10.47
N TYR A 322 -5.76 19.85 10.28
CA TYR A 322 -4.54 20.06 9.53
C TYR A 322 -3.37 20.42 10.44
N TYR A 323 -2.18 19.98 10.06
CA TYR A 323 -0.93 20.34 10.70
C TYR A 323 -0.14 21.27 9.76
N VAL A 324 -0.08 22.55 10.13
CA VAL A 324 0.38 23.62 9.24
C VAL A 324 1.64 24.26 9.80
N ASP A 325 2.68 24.40 8.97
CA ASP A 325 3.88 25.16 9.34
C ASP A 325 3.52 26.64 9.47
N LYS A 326 3.99 27.29 10.53
CA LYS A 326 3.69 28.70 10.79
C LYS A 326 4.07 29.62 9.63
N SER A 327 5.09 29.27 8.84
CA SER A 327 5.53 30.04 7.67
C SER A 327 4.53 30.04 6.51
N GLU A 328 3.64 29.05 6.43
CA GLU A 328 2.61 28.96 5.40
C GLU A 328 1.49 29.98 5.62
N ILE A 329 1.23 30.32 6.89
CA ILE A 329 0.30 31.40 7.23
C ILE A 329 1.02 32.74 7.06
N LYS A 330 0.50 33.59 6.17
CA LYS A 330 1.03 34.95 5.92
C LYS A 330 0.74 35.90 7.10
N LEU A 331 1.44 35.65 8.21
CA LEU A 331 1.42 36.39 9.47
C LEU A 331 2.42 37.58 9.46
N SER A 332 3.47 37.51 8.66
CA SER A 332 4.58 38.46 8.70
C SER A 332 4.17 39.91 8.40
N GLY A 333 4.51 40.84 9.29
CA GLY A 333 4.35 42.29 9.10
C GLY A 333 2.95 42.84 9.40
N LYS A 334 2.00 42.00 9.83
CA LYS A 334 0.65 42.45 10.19
C LYS A 334 0.62 42.91 11.65
N ARG A 335 0.49 44.22 11.85
CA ARG A 335 0.04 44.79 13.14
C ARG A 335 -1.48 44.75 13.16
N VAL A 336 -2.04 44.28 14.26
CA VAL A 336 -3.48 44.23 14.48
C VAL A 336 -3.86 45.05 15.71
N ILE A 337 -5.11 45.48 15.77
CA ILE A 337 -5.68 46.08 16.97
C ILE A 337 -6.17 44.92 17.83
N ALA A 338 -5.54 44.71 18.98
CA ALA A 338 -5.91 43.69 19.94
C ALA A 338 -7.24 44.03 20.63
N SER A 339 -7.82 43.07 21.36
CA SER A 339 -9.11 43.25 22.04
C SER A 339 -9.10 44.37 23.10
N ASP A 340 -7.92 44.74 23.61
CA ASP A 340 -7.69 45.86 24.53
C ASP A 340 -7.53 47.23 23.82
N GLY A 341 -7.67 47.26 22.48
CA GLY A 341 -7.51 48.47 21.65
C GLY A 341 -6.06 48.84 21.33
N SER A 342 -5.07 48.10 21.86
CA SER A 342 -3.66 48.37 21.58
C SER A 342 -3.24 47.79 20.22
N LYS A 343 -2.29 48.45 19.55
CA LYS A 343 -1.68 47.91 18.31
C LYS A 343 -0.58 46.92 18.69
N LYS A 344 -0.85 45.62 18.51
CA LYS A 344 0.12 44.54 18.73
C LYS A 344 0.59 43.92 17.42
N HIS A 345 1.78 43.33 17.43
CA HIS A 345 2.20 42.47 16.32
C HIS A 345 1.50 41.12 16.46
N ILE A 346 1.13 40.49 15.35
CA ILE A 346 0.37 39.22 15.39
C ILE A 346 1.09 38.09 16.14
N ASN A 347 2.43 38.11 16.12
CA ASN A 347 3.28 37.15 16.85
C ASN A 347 3.20 37.28 18.38
N ASP A 348 2.74 38.42 18.89
CA ASP A 348 2.57 38.69 20.31
C ASP A 348 1.14 38.45 20.80
N LEU A 349 0.26 37.96 19.92
CA LEU A 349 -1.05 37.45 20.32
C LEU A 349 -0.91 36.05 20.90
N THR A 350 -1.85 35.72 21.77
CA THR A 350 -2.09 34.32 22.14
C THR A 350 -2.66 33.55 20.95
N LEU A 351 -2.46 32.24 20.94
CA LEU A 351 -3.06 31.38 19.92
C LEU A 351 -4.60 31.50 19.90
N TYR A 352 -5.22 31.73 21.06
CA TYR A 352 -6.66 31.93 21.17
C TYR A 352 -7.12 33.27 20.55
N GLU A 353 -6.39 34.36 20.78
CA GLU A 353 -6.68 35.66 20.15
C GLU A 353 -6.48 35.63 18.63
N LEU A 354 -5.52 34.83 18.13
CA LEU A 354 -5.27 34.70 16.70
C LEU A 354 -6.52 34.25 15.92
N ASN A 355 -7.37 33.41 16.51
CA ASN A 355 -8.61 32.94 15.88
C ASN A 355 -9.60 34.07 15.51
N GLN A 356 -9.49 35.24 16.14
CA GLN A 356 -10.34 36.39 15.76
C GLN A 356 -10.00 36.93 14.37
N TYR A 357 -8.80 36.64 13.86
CA TYR A 357 -8.27 37.18 12.61
C TYR A 357 -8.28 36.17 11.46
N LEU A 358 -8.68 34.93 11.70
CA LEU A 358 -8.78 33.87 10.69
C LEU A 358 -10.19 33.82 10.13
N THR A 359 -10.31 33.80 8.80
CA THR A 359 -11.63 33.84 8.14
C THR A 359 -12.13 32.45 7.72
N ASN A 360 -11.22 31.53 7.45
CA ASN A 360 -11.52 30.19 6.90
C ASN A 360 -10.95 29.04 7.75
N ALA A 361 -10.44 29.33 8.94
CA ALA A 361 -9.73 28.37 9.77
C ALA A 361 -9.90 28.68 11.26
N THR A 362 -9.87 27.65 12.10
CA THR A 362 -9.82 27.77 13.56
C THR A 362 -8.60 27.02 14.08
N ILE A 363 -7.65 27.72 14.69
CA ILE A 363 -6.54 27.09 15.39
C ILE A 363 -7.12 26.44 16.66
N ILE A 364 -6.80 25.17 16.85
CA ILE A 364 -7.17 24.37 18.03
C ILE A 364 -5.97 24.07 18.93
N GLY A 365 -4.75 24.37 18.44
CA GLY A 365 -3.54 24.36 19.22
C GLY A 365 -2.29 24.63 18.38
N GLY A 366 -1.14 24.35 18.96
CA GLY A 366 0.13 24.47 18.27
C GLY A 366 1.18 23.55 18.87
N SER A 367 2.36 23.56 18.26
CA SER A 367 3.47 22.75 18.72
C SER A 367 4.81 23.44 18.51
N HIS A 368 5.74 23.12 19.40
CA HIS A 368 7.12 23.59 19.35
C HIS A 368 8.09 22.41 19.42
N GLY A 369 9.20 22.51 18.69
CA GLY A 369 10.24 21.49 18.68
C GLY A 369 10.36 20.77 17.34
N LYS A 370 11.42 19.96 17.22
CA LYS A 370 11.71 19.18 16.02
C LYS A 370 11.21 17.76 16.19
N ILE A 371 10.51 17.26 15.18
CA ILE A 371 10.17 15.84 15.07
C ILE A 371 11.45 15.01 15.16
N ASN A 372 11.49 14.03 16.05
CA ASN A 372 12.68 13.21 16.26
C ASN A 372 12.91 12.31 15.03
N ASN A 373 14.05 12.51 14.36
CA ASN A 373 14.43 11.78 13.15
C ASN A 373 15.60 10.80 13.38
N LYS A 374 16.18 10.71 14.59
CA LYS A 374 17.30 9.80 14.90
C LYS A 374 16.80 8.36 15.08
N VAL A 375 17.62 7.36 14.75
CA VAL A 375 17.27 5.94 14.74
C VAL A 375 18.25 5.13 15.58
N GLU A 376 17.75 4.29 16.47
CA GLU A 376 18.41 3.06 16.89
C GLU A 376 17.45 1.87 16.62
N GLN A 377 17.75 1.04 15.62
CA GLN A 377 16.99 -0.20 15.38
C GLN A 377 17.26 -1.19 16.52
N GLY A 378 16.23 -1.94 16.94
CA GLY A 378 16.33 -2.92 18.02
C GLY A 378 16.16 -2.36 19.44
N ARG A 379 15.73 -1.11 19.57
CA ARG A 379 15.26 -0.52 20.83
C ARG A 379 13.80 -0.10 20.67
N LEU A 380 13.06 -0.08 21.78
CA LEU A 380 11.82 0.70 21.86
C LEU A 380 12.21 2.13 21.51
N ASN A 381 11.93 2.55 20.27
CA ASN A 381 12.11 3.93 19.93
C ASN A 381 11.02 4.70 20.66
N ASP A 382 11.47 5.65 21.46
CA ASP A 382 10.71 6.80 21.92
C ASP A 382 9.84 7.32 20.77
N ASN A 383 8.62 7.73 21.10
CA ASN A 383 7.61 8.13 20.12
C ASN A 383 8.21 9.16 19.16
N ARG A 384 7.86 9.17 17.86
CA ARG A 384 8.44 10.15 16.90
C ARG A 384 8.17 11.61 17.33
N TRP A 385 7.11 11.78 18.10
CA TRP A 385 6.64 13.00 18.73
C TRP A 385 7.32 13.32 20.07
N GLU A 386 8.22 12.46 20.56
CA GLU A 386 8.92 12.62 21.83
C GLU A 386 9.94 13.75 21.70
N GLY A 387 9.69 14.83 22.46
CA GLY A 387 10.37 16.12 22.36
C GLY A 387 9.58 17.21 21.63
N MET A 388 8.40 16.89 21.09
CA MET A 388 7.46 17.88 20.58
C MET A 388 6.54 18.34 21.72
N GLU A 389 6.61 19.62 22.05
CA GLU A 389 5.69 20.21 23.02
C GLU A 389 4.43 20.68 22.32
N SER A 390 3.34 19.92 22.45
CA SER A 390 2.02 20.31 21.96
C SER A 390 1.29 21.14 23.01
N CYS A 391 0.65 22.22 22.58
CA CYS A 391 -0.29 22.99 23.41
C CYS A 391 -1.68 22.97 22.78
N LEU A 392 -2.66 22.46 23.53
CA LEU A 392 -4.08 22.46 23.19
C LEU A 392 -4.86 23.28 24.23
N LEU A 393 -6.16 23.48 24.03
CA LEU A 393 -7.02 24.01 25.09
C LEU A 393 -6.94 23.13 26.37
N PRO A 394 -6.88 23.73 27.58
CA PRO A 394 -6.96 25.17 27.87
C PRO A 394 -5.62 25.92 27.79
N THR A 395 -4.48 25.22 27.76
CA THR A 395 -3.12 25.82 27.79
C THR A 395 -2.84 26.78 26.64
N MET A 396 -3.52 26.59 25.51
CA MET A 396 -3.48 27.47 24.34
C MET A 396 -3.80 28.94 24.66
N LYS A 397 -4.59 29.22 25.71
CA LYS A 397 -4.98 30.60 26.07
C LYS A 397 -3.81 31.46 26.55
N SER A 398 -2.72 30.87 27.03
CA SER A 398 -1.55 31.60 27.54
C SER A 398 -0.32 31.52 26.63
N LYS A 399 -0.33 30.66 25.61
CA LYS A 399 0.78 30.48 24.67
C LYS A 399 0.71 31.51 23.54
N LEU A 400 1.86 32.13 23.23
CA LEU A 400 1.95 33.13 22.16
C LEU A 400 2.22 32.48 20.82
N VAL A 401 1.81 33.15 19.75
CA VAL A 401 2.05 32.74 18.36
C VAL A 401 3.55 32.59 18.07
N LYS A 402 4.42 33.38 18.71
CA LYS A 402 5.88 33.24 18.58
C LYS A 402 6.48 32.00 19.22
N ASP A 403 5.77 31.38 20.16
CA ASP A 403 6.28 30.25 20.94
C ASP A 403 6.01 28.89 20.26
N VAL A 404 5.40 28.89 19.07
CA VAL A 404 5.08 27.70 18.29
C VAL A 404 5.66 27.78 16.89
N ASP A 405 6.04 26.62 16.37
CA ASP A 405 6.56 26.45 15.01
C ASP A 405 5.47 25.97 14.05
N HIS A 406 4.46 25.26 14.57
CA HIS A 406 3.36 24.71 13.76
C HIS A 406 2.02 24.87 14.48
N PHE A 407 0.94 24.91 13.70
CA PHE A 407 -0.44 25.01 14.19
C PHE A 407 -1.22 23.73 13.93
N TYR A 408 -2.09 23.38 14.87
CA TYR A 408 -3.19 22.45 14.64
C TYR A 408 -4.41 23.27 14.25
N VAL A 409 -4.94 23.05 13.05
CA VAL A 409 -5.95 23.90 12.44
C VAL A 409 -7.16 23.06 12.06
N LEU A 410 -8.35 23.51 12.46
CA LEU A 410 -9.61 23.02 11.94
C LEU A 410 -10.03 23.90 10.75
N GLN A 411 -10.16 23.32 9.56
CA GLN A 411 -10.61 24.02 8.35
C GLN A 411 -11.35 23.06 7.41
N MET A 412 -12.14 23.59 6.48
CA MET A 412 -12.95 22.73 5.60
C MET A 412 -12.16 21.99 4.52
N ASP A 413 -11.00 22.50 4.16
CA ASP A 413 -10.19 21.99 3.06
C ASP A 413 -8.76 22.51 3.20
N ASP A 414 -7.81 21.93 2.47
CA ASP A 414 -6.37 22.25 2.50
C ASP A 414 -6.02 23.59 1.81
N ASN A 415 -6.95 24.56 1.88
CA ASN A 415 -6.79 25.89 1.29
C ASN A 415 -5.87 26.77 2.15
N PRO A 416 -5.14 27.72 1.54
CA PRO A 416 -4.31 28.65 2.30
C PRO A 416 -5.12 29.42 3.35
N ILE A 417 -4.58 29.47 4.57
CA ILE A 417 -5.22 30.16 5.69
C ILE A 417 -5.19 31.68 5.47
N GLU A 418 -6.36 32.29 5.48
CA GLU A 418 -6.54 33.72 5.25
C GLU A 418 -6.59 34.50 6.57
N VAL A 419 -5.88 35.63 6.60
CA VAL A 419 -5.78 36.49 7.78
C VAL A 419 -6.27 37.90 7.45
N THR A 420 -7.38 38.31 8.05
CA THR A 420 -7.95 39.65 7.88
C THR A 420 -7.13 40.72 8.60
N LYS A 421 -7.10 41.94 8.03
CA LYS A 421 -6.45 43.11 8.64
C LYS A 421 -7.38 43.88 9.58
N ASN A 422 -8.69 43.75 9.39
CA ASN A 422 -9.71 44.47 10.15
C ASN A 422 -10.62 43.46 10.85
N THR A 423 -10.82 43.63 12.14
CA THR A 423 -11.83 42.93 12.92
C THR A 423 -12.68 43.93 13.68
N CYS A 424 -13.97 43.62 13.82
CA CYS A 424 -14.76 44.18 14.91
C CYS A 424 -14.17 43.66 16.22
N THR A 425 -13.94 44.54 17.20
CA THR A 425 -13.60 44.11 18.56
C THR A 425 -14.78 43.33 19.14
N VAL A 426 -14.67 42.00 19.19
CA VAL A 426 -15.67 41.14 19.83
C VAL A 426 -15.32 41.05 21.31
N SER A 427 -16.00 41.83 22.14
CA SER A 427 -15.91 41.73 23.60
C SER A 427 -16.80 40.59 24.10
N CYS A 428 -16.24 39.40 24.27
CA CYS A 428 -16.92 38.32 24.99
C CYS A 428 -16.83 38.58 26.50
N LYS A 429 -17.96 38.82 27.19
CA LYS A 429 -17.99 38.78 28.65
C LYS A 429 -17.70 37.36 29.11
N GLU A 430 -16.75 37.18 30.02
CA GLU A 430 -16.53 35.89 30.66
C GLU A 430 -17.83 35.43 31.33
N VAL A 431 -18.26 34.22 30.97
CA VAL A 431 -19.43 33.59 31.57
C VAL A 431 -19.05 33.21 32.99
N LYS A 432 -19.88 33.55 33.98
CA LYS A 432 -19.68 33.09 35.37
C LYS A 432 -19.64 31.57 35.37
N GLU A 433 -18.53 30.99 35.80
CA GLU A 433 -18.42 29.55 36.02
C GLU A 433 -19.47 29.13 37.05
N LYS A 434 -20.42 28.31 36.60
CA LYS A 434 -21.36 27.62 37.49
C LYS A 434 -20.88 26.19 37.65
N ASN A 435 -20.47 25.85 38.86
CA ASN A 435 -20.17 24.46 39.21
C ASN A 435 -21.49 23.73 39.42
N PHE A 436 -21.78 22.78 38.54
CA PHE A 436 -22.88 21.84 38.70
C PHE A 436 -22.38 20.64 39.49
N SER A 437 -23.18 20.13 40.42
CA SER A 437 -22.89 18.84 41.07
C SER A 437 -22.90 17.74 40.00
N PRO A 438 -21.92 16.81 39.97
CA PRO A 438 -21.94 15.70 39.04
C PRO A 438 -23.21 14.89 39.25
N HIS A 439 -24.08 14.85 38.24
CA HIS A 439 -25.26 14.01 38.25
C HIS A 439 -24.81 12.57 37.97
N THR A 440 -25.09 11.64 38.89
CA THR A 440 -24.94 10.20 38.63
C THR A 440 -25.94 9.79 37.56
N ARG A 441 -25.46 9.54 36.34
CA ARG A 441 -26.26 8.91 35.29
C ARG A 441 -26.07 7.41 35.38
N PRO A 442 -27.14 6.61 35.54
CA PRO A 442 -27.03 5.17 35.43
C PRO A 442 -26.84 4.81 33.95
N ASP A 443 -25.64 4.37 33.60
CA ASP A 443 -25.35 3.82 32.27
C ASP A 443 -25.72 2.33 32.24
N ALA A 444 -26.46 1.90 31.22
CA ALA A 444 -26.75 0.50 30.96
C ALA A 444 -25.84 0.00 29.84
N ILE A 445 -25.06 -1.03 30.13
CA ILE A 445 -24.15 -1.65 29.17
C ILE A 445 -24.69 -3.04 28.81
N ILE A 446 -24.88 -3.30 27.51
CA ILE A 446 -25.45 -4.55 27.01
C ILE A 446 -24.42 -5.26 26.13
N GLY A 447 -24.14 -6.53 26.44
CA GLY A 447 -23.22 -7.39 25.69
C GLY A 447 -22.00 -7.83 26.50
N VAL A 448 -21.18 -8.70 25.92
CA VAL A 448 -19.93 -9.18 26.50
C VAL A 448 -18.87 -9.20 25.42
N SER A 449 -17.81 -8.40 25.57
CA SER A 449 -16.65 -8.39 24.66
C SER A 449 -15.40 -7.90 25.39
N THR A 450 -14.22 -8.15 24.81
CA THR A 450 -12.95 -7.62 25.32
C THR A 450 -12.89 -6.09 25.24
N LEU A 451 -13.45 -5.51 24.18
CA LEU A 451 -13.60 -4.06 24.03
C LEU A 451 -14.41 -3.46 25.18
N LEU A 452 -15.46 -4.15 25.63
CA LEU A 452 -16.32 -3.67 26.72
C LEU A 452 -15.56 -3.52 28.05
N ILE A 453 -14.64 -4.44 28.33
CA ILE A 453 -13.78 -4.36 29.52
C ILE A 453 -12.93 -3.09 29.46
N GLN A 454 -12.46 -2.71 28.27
CA GLN A 454 -11.69 -1.49 28.07
C GLN A 454 -12.57 -0.24 28.22
N VAL A 455 -13.80 -0.25 27.70
CA VAL A 455 -14.78 0.83 27.87
C VAL A 455 -15.08 1.05 29.35
N LEU A 456 -15.29 -0.02 30.13
CA LEU A 456 -15.53 0.08 31.57
C LEU A 456 -14.38 0.77 32.31
N LYS A 457 -13.13 0.43 31.97
CA LYS A 457 -11.95 1.11 32.55
C LYS A 457 -11.92 2.60 32.22
N GLU A 458 -12.23 2.97 30.97
CA GLU A 458 -12.30 4.39 30.56
C GLU A 458 -13.48 5.13 31.22
N LEU A 459 -14.56 4.43 31.59
CA LEU A 459 -15.67 5.00 32.35
C LEU A 459 -15.37 5.19 33.84
N GLU A 460 -14.47 4.40 34.40
CA GLU A 460 -13.99 4.54 35.79
C GLU A 460 -13.00 5.71 35.96
N THR A 461 -12.23 6.05 34.92
CA THR A 461 -11.26 7.15 34.89
C THR A 461 -11.89 8.48 34.49
#